data_AF-A0A9C7UIT2-F1
#
_entry.id   AF-A0A9C7UIT2-F1
#
_cell.length_a   1.000
_cell.length_b   1.000
_cell.length_c   1.000
_cell.angle_alpha   90.00
_cell.angle_beta   90.00
_cell.angle_gamma   90.00
#
_symmetry.space_group_name_H-M   'P 1'
#
loop_
_entity.id
_entity.type
_entity.pdbx_description
1 polymer ?
#
loop_
_entity_poly.entity_id
_entity_poly.type
_entity_poly.pdbx_seq_one_letter_code
_entity_poly.pdbx_strand_id
1 'polypeptide(L)' 'MKFEEFELERNQSLFEHKVDFNLSESGLHPLPLKEILTVEEQSTLLEKELVYGHTNGTPS' A
#
# COMPACT_ATOMS: atom_id res chain seq x y z
N MET A 1 10.59 23.75 -17.55
CA MET A 1 11.33 22.87 -16.64
C MET A 1 11.20 21.45 -17.18
N LYS A 2 12.30 20.70 -17.29
CA LYS A 2 12.24 19.29 -17.65
C LYS A 2 12.03 18.49 -16.37
N PHE A 3 11.07 17.57 -16.36
CA PHE A 3 10.93 16.62 -15.27
C PHE A 3 12.00 15.56 -15.46
N GLU A 4 12.85 15.38 -14.46
CA GLU A 4 13.85 14.33 -14.46
C GLU A 4 13.19 13.01 -14.04
N GLU A 5 13.68 11.92 -14.61
CA GLU A 5 13.19 10.59 -14.27
C GLU A 5 13.60 10.24 -12.84
N PHE A 6 12.67 9.67 -12.07
CA PHE A 6 13.04 9.06 -10.82
C PHE A 6 13.63 7.67 -11.11
N GLU A 7 14.95 7.61 -11.28
CA GLU A 7 15.66 6.41 -11.74
C GLU A 7 15.39 5.17 -10.88
N LEU A 8 15.24 5.33 -9.57
CA LEU A 8 14.94 4.22 -8.66
C LEU A 8 13.56 3.61 -8.94
N GLU A 9 12.53 4.45 -9.05
CA GLU A 9 11.16 4.04 -9.37
C GLU A 9 11.08 3.38 -10.74
N ARG A 10 11.79 3.93 -11.74
CA ARG A 10 11.92 3.36 -13.08
C ARG A 10 12.50 1.94 -13.03
N ASN A 11 13.58 1.76 -12.28
CA ASN A 11 14.25 0.47 -12.15
C ASN A 11 13.37 -0.57 -11.43
N GLN A 12 12.74 -0.19 -10.31
CA GLN A 12 11.81 -1.08 -9.59
C GLN A 12 10.66 -1.51 -10.50
N SER A 13 10.00 -0.56 -11.19
CA SER A 13 8.90 -0.86 -12.12
C SER A 13 9.28 -1.83 -13.24
N LEU A 14 10.52 -1.76 -13.73
CA LEU A 14 10.98 -2.61 -14.84
C LEU A 14 11.37 -4.03 -14.41
N PHE A 15 11.88 -4.18 -13.18
CA PHE A 15 12.61 -5.39 -12.77
C PHE A 15 12.08 -6.10 -11.52
N GLU A 16 11.24 -5.46 -10.70
CA GLU A 16 10.80 -5.99 -9.39
C GLU A 16 10.15 -7.39 -9.47
N HIS A 17 9.46 -7.70 -10.57
CA HIS A 17 8.86 -9.03 -10.80
C HIS A 17 9.57 -9.87 -11.87
N LYS A 18 10.80 -9.50 -12.27
CA LYS A 18 11.60 -10.19 -13.29
C LYS A 18 12.87 -10.84 -12.75
N VAL A 19 13.04 -10.84 -11.44
CA VAL A 19 14.19 -11.42 -10.75
C VAL A 19 13.72 -12.52 -9.80
N ASP A 20 14.53 -13.56 -9.64
CA ASP A 20 14.22 -14.66 -8.72
C ASP A 20 14.34 -14.23 -7.25
N PHE A 21 15.22 -13.26 -6.97
CA PHE A 21 15.46 -12.72 -5.64
C PHE A 21 15.47 -11.20 -5.68
N ASN A 22 14.52 -10.55 -5.00
CA ASN A 22 14.49 -9.10 -4.86
C ASN A 22 15.28 -8.68 -3.61
N LEU A 23 16.54 -8.28 -3.80
CA LEU A 23 17.39 -7.74 -2.72
C LEU A 23 17.27 -6.22 -2.57
N SER A 24 16.46 -5.58 -3.42
CA SER A 24 16.25 -4.13 -3.43
C SER A 24 15.00 -3.70 -2.66
N GLU A 25 14.13 -4.65 -2.27
CA GLU A 25 12.97 -4.34 -1.45
C GLU A 25 13.38 -3.89 -0.04
N SER A 26 12.50 -3.12 0.60
CA SER A 26 12.70 -2.60 1.96
C SER A 26 12.56 -3.68 3.05
N GLY A 27 12.26 -4.93 2.70
CA GLY A 27 11.98 -6.03 3.63
C GLY A 27 10.69 -5.86 4.44
N LEU A 28 9.84 -4.91 4.06
CA LEU A 28 8.54 -4.67 4.70
C LEU A 28 7.48 -5.56 4.05
N HIS A 29 7.07 -6.61 4.76
CA HIS A 29 5.96 -7.45 4.34
C HIS A 29 4.62 -6.89 4.84
N PRO A 30 3.66 -6.58 3.94
CA PRO A 30 2.34 -6.15 4.35
C PRO A 30 1.64 -7.22 5.20
N LEU A 31 1.04 -6.81 6.31
CA LEU A 31 0.20 -7.69 7.12
C LEU A 31 -1.21 -7.77 6.52
N PRO A 32 -1.82 -8.97 6.49
CA PRO A 32 -3.20 -9.09 6.05
C PRO A 32 -4.15 -8.47 7.09
N LEU A 33 -5.21 -7.80 6.65
CA LEU A 33 -6.14 -7.09 7.54
C LEU A 33 -6.73 -7.98 8.65
N LYS A 34 -6.92 -9.28 8.38
CA LYS A 34 -7.40 -10.27 9.36
C LYS A 34 -6.46 -10.47 10.56
N GLU A 35 -5.17 -10.15 10.42
CA GLU A 35 -4.19 -10.23 11.52
C GLU A 35 -4.16 -8.95 12.35
N ILE A 36 -4.76 -7.87 11.82
CA ILE A 36 -4.79 -6.55 12.45
C ILE A 36 -6.15 -6.32 13.13
N LEU A 37 -7.24 -6.77 12.51
CA LEU A 37 -8.62 -6.44 12.91
C LEU A 37 -9.32 -7.61 13.61
N THR A 38 -10.20 -7.30 14.58
CA THR A 38 -11.11 -8.31 15.17
C THR A 38 -12.19 -8.74 14.16
N VAL A 39 -12.94 -9.80 14.48
CA VAL A 39 -14.03 -10.30 13.63
C VAL A 39 -15.14 -9.25 13.49
N GLU A 40 -15.42 -8.51 14.56
CA GLU A 40 -16.42 -7.45 14.60
C GLU A 40 -15.98 -6.25 13.74
N GLU A 41 -14.71 -5.86 13.83
CA GLU A 41 -14.14 -4.78 13.01
C GLU A 41 -14.12 -5.13 11.52
N GLN A 42 -13.80 -6.39 11.19
CA GLN A 42 -13.87 -6.89 9.82
C GLN A 42 -15.30 -6.83 9.27
N SER A 43 -16.29 -7.24 10.07
CA SER A 43 -17.70 -7.18 9.68
C SER A 43 -18.14 -5.73 9.44
N THR A 44 -17.76 -4.83 10.35
CA THR A 44 -18.03 -3.39 10.24
C THR A 44 -17.40 -2.79 8.99
N LEU A 45 -16.16 -3.18 8.65
CA LEU A 45 -15.46 -2.70 7.46
C LEU A 45 -16.19 -3.12 6.18
N LEU A 46 -16.73 -4.34 6.13
CA LEU A 46 -17.44 -4.88 4.97
C LEU A 46 -18.81 -4.23 4.75
N GLU A 47 -19.46 -3.75 5.81
CA GLU A 47 -20.77 -3.09 5.74
C GLU A 47 -20.66 -1.58 5.44
N LYS A 48 -19.45 -1.02 5.46
CA LYS A 48 -19.23 0.42 5.33
C LYS A 48 -19.43 0.89 3.88
N GLU A 49 -20.30 1.89 3.71
CA GLU A 49 -20.47 2.57 2.43
C GLU A 49 -19.23 3.42 2.06
N LEU A 50 -18.77 3.28 0.82
CA LEU A 50 -17.64 4.04 0.31
C LEU A 50 -18.10 5.46 -0.07
N VAL A 51 -17.80 6.42 0.79
CA VAL A 51 -18.09 7.84 0.59
C VAL A 51 -16.81 8.65 0.61
N TYR A 52 -16.87 9.88 0.08
CA TYR A 52 -15.81 10.86 0.31
C TYR A 52 -15.79 11.24 1.80
N GLY A 53 -14.87 10.64 2.54
CA GLY A 53 -14.63 10.94 3.95
C GLY A 53 -13.84 12.23 4.16
N HIS A 54 -13.24 12.36 5.33
CA HIS A 54 -12.38 13.51 5.64
C HIS A 54 -11.15 13.55 4.73
N THR A 55 -11.07 14.58 3.89
CA THR A 55 -10.00 14.74 2.87
C THR A 55 -8.61 14.94 3.47
N ASN A 56 -8.54 15.34 4.74
CA ASN A 56 -7.29 15.59 5.46
C ASN A 56 -7.02 14.54 6.56
N GLY A 57 -7.70 13.39 6.51
CA GLY A 57 -7.68 12.38 7.56
C GLY A 57 -8.80 12.56 8.58
N THR A 58 -9.20 11.46 9.22
CA THR A 58 -10.18 11.49 10.31
C THR A 58 -9.63 12.34 11.47
N PRO A 59 -10.42 13.27 12.05
CA PRO A 59 -10.01 14.02 13.22
C PRO A 59 -9.60 13.10 14.37
N SER A 60 -8.54 13.49 15.08
CA SER A 60 -8.02 12.82 16.28
C SER A 60 -8.88 13.07 17.51
#